data_AF-A0A6B0ZFW5-F1
#
_entry.id   AF-A0A6B0ZFW5-F1
#
_cell.length_a   1.000
_cell.length_b   1.000
_cell.length_c   1.000
_cell.angle_alpha   90.00
_cell.angle_beta   90.00
_cell.angle_gamma   90.00
#
_symmetry.space_group_name_H-M   'P 1'
#
loop_
_entity.id
_entity.type
_entity.pdbx_description
1 polymer ?
#
loop_
_entity_poly.entity_id
_entity_poly.type
_entity_poly.pdbx_seq_one_letter_code
_entity_poly.pdbx_strand_id
1 'polypeptide(L)'
;MPDGEYAWHKLVDLDELDDGRVMTVTVGHESLCVTRTAAGGYGCLVNACPHQGGPLGEGSIEGGWLRCPWHGYDYSPKNGKPPPPFDDAPAAYRTEVRDDGVYAALPVERPRDRTVSDVLVETMVAWGVTHVFGMVGHSNLGFADAVRAAEARGDLTYIGIRHEGAASFAACAYGKLTGELAACFAIAGPGSTNLLTGLYDAKMDRAPVLALSGQVP
;
A
#
# COMPACT_ATOMS: atom_id res chain seq x y z
N MET A 1 -2.26 -12.57 -19.35
CA MET A 1 -3.10 -11.38 -19.60
C MET A 1 -4.24 -11.47 -18.61
N PRO A 2 -4.58 -10.40 -17.87
CA PRO A 2 -5.59 -10.51 -16.82
C PRO A 2 -6.94 -10.90 -17.41
N ASP A 3 -7.56 -11.95 -16.89
CA ASP A 3 -8.96 -12.28 -17.15
C ASP A 3 -9.85 -11.43 -16.20
N GLY A 4 -10.97 -10.89 -16.69
CA GLY A 4 -11.91 -10.09 -15.89
C GLY A 4 -12.06 -8.62 -16.32
N GLU A 5 -12.61 -7.79 -15.43
CA GLU A 5 -12.82 -6.36 -15.65
C GLU A 5 -11.50 -5.58 -15.48
N TYR A 6 -11.23 -4.65 -16.39
CA TYR A 6 -9.99 -3.86 -16.42
C TYR A 6 -10.28 -2.41 -16.78
N ALA A 7 -9.41 -1.51 -16.31
CA ALA A 7 -9.38 -0.12 -16.71
C ALA A 7 -8.06 0.19 -17.43
N TRP A 8 -8.10 1.12 -18.38
CA TRP A 8 -6.91 1.57 -19.08
C TRP A 8 -6.29 2.74 -18.34
N HIS A 9 -5.03 2.58 -17.95
CA HIS A 9 -4.26 3.61 -17.26
C HIS A 9 -3.09 4.05 -18.14
N LYS A 10 -2.91 5.36 -18.26
CA LYS A 10 -1.73 5.93 -18.92
C LYS A 10 -0.51 5.61 -18.06
N LEU A 11 0.52 5.05 -18.69
CA LEU A 11 1.77 4.71 -18.06
C LEU A 11 2.79 5.83 -18.22
N VAL A 12 3.02 6.24 -19.47
CA VAL A 12 4.06 7.19 -19.87
C VAL A 12 3.63 7.94 -21.13
N ASP A 13 4.25 9.10 -21.38
CA ASP A 13 4.20 9.76 -22.69
C ASP A 13 5.09 9.01 -23.72
N LEU A 14 4.88 9.25 -25.02
CA LEU A 14 5.53 8.48 -26.10
C LEU A 14 7.06 8.61 -26.14
N ASP A 15 7.59 9.73 -25.65
CA ASP A 15 9.00 10.09 -25.63
C ASP A 15 9.66 9.93 -24.24
N GLU A 16 8.91 9.52 -23.23
CA GLU A 16 9.40 9.42 -21.85
C GLU A 16 10.29 8.18 -21.62
N LEU A 17 10.10 7.12 -22.42
CA LEU A 17 10.91 5.89 -22.35
C LEU A 17 11.59 5.62 -23.69
N ASP A 18 12.92 5.64 -23.70
CA ASP A 18 13.73 5.36 -24.90
C ASP A 18 13.70 3.88 -25.32
N ASP A 19 14.01 3.61 -26.60
CA ASP A 19 14.12 2.25 -27.13
C ASP A 19 15.17 1.43 -26.35
N GLY A 20 14.82 0.20 -25.97
CA GLY A 20 15.71 -0.68 -25.21
C GLY A 20 15.89 -0.26 -23.75
N ARG A 21 14.95 0.49 -23.18
CA ARG A 21 14.93 0.87 -21.76
C ARG A 21 13.75 0.26 -21.01
N VAL A 22 13.89 0.30 -19.69
CA VAL A 22 12.88 -0.08 -18.72
C VAL A 22 12.80 1.00 -17.66
N MET A 23 11.61 1.20 -17.09
CA MET A 23 11.41 2.07 -15.95
C MET A 23 10.31 1.53 -15.03
N THR A 24 10.32 2.02 -13.80
CA THR A 24 9.24 1.82 -12.84
C THR A 24 8.18 2.90 -13.03
N VAL A 25 6.92 2.50 -13.16
CA VAL A 25 5.76 3.39 -13.16
C VAL A 25 4.82 2.97 -12.05
N THR A 26 4.27 3.93 -11.31
CA THR A 26 3.28 3.67 -10.26
C THR A 26 1.89 4.08 -10.74
N VAL A 27 0.94 3.15 -10.69
CA VAL A 27 -0.47 3.41 -10.99
C VAL A 27 -1.31 2.94 -9.81
N GLY A 28 -1.94 3.89 -9.10
CA GLY A 28 -2.66 3.58 -7.86
C GLY A 28 -1.71 3.01 -6.81
N HIS A 29 -2.00 1.81 -6.31
CA HIS A 29 -1.15 1.06 -5.37
C HIS A 29 -0.18 0.08 -6.05
N GLU A 30 -0.25 -0.05 -7.38
CA GLU A 30 0.56 -0.98 -8.15
C GLU A 30 1.86 -0.33 -8.62
N SER A 31 2.97 -1.04 -8.41
CA SER A 31 4.25 -0.72 -9.05
C SER A 31 4.43 -1.61 -10.28
N LEU A 32 4.67 -0.98 -11.42
CA LEU A 32 4.74 -1.63 -12.72
C LEU A 32 6.12 -1.46 -13.35
N CYS A 33 6.58 -2.50 -14.02
CA CYS A 33 7.74 -2.47 -14.89
C CYS A 33 7.27 -2.19 -16.32
N VAL A 34 7.61 -1.02 -16.84
CA VAL A 34 7.30 -0.63 -18.22
C VAL A 34 8.55 -0.76 -19.06
N THR A 35 8.46 -1.51 -20.15
CA THR A 35 9.58 -1.76 -21.06
C THR A 35 9.29 -1.18 -22.43
N ARG A 36 10.34 -0.75 -23.13
CA ARG A 36 10.30 -0.45 -24.56
C ARG A 36 11.35 -1.29 -25.27
N THR A 37 10.92 -2.18 -26.15
CA THR A 37 11.83 -3.03 -26.92
C THR A 37 12.63 -2.20 -27.91
N ALA A 38 13.81 -2.69 -28.32
CA ALA A 38 14.63 -2.02 -29.34
C ALA A 38 13.94 -1.87 -30.71
N ALA A 39 12.84 -2.60 -30.93
CA ALA A 39 12.00 -2.49 -32.14
C ALA A 39 10.79 -1.54 -31.94
N GLY A 40 10.76 -0.74 -30.88
CA GLY A 40 9.70 0.24 -30.60
C GLY A 40 8.41 -0.31 -30.00
N GLY A 41 8.39 -1.54 -29.48
CA GLY A 41 7.20 -2.12 -28.86
C GLY A 41 7.19 -1.98 -27.34
N TYR A 42 6.04 -1.75 -26.73
CA TYR A 42 5.93 -1.60 -25.27
C TYR A 42 5.47 -2.88 -24.58
N GLY A 43 5.99 -3.11 -23.37
CA GLY A 43 5.51 -4.13 -22.44
C GLY A 43 5.22 -3.55 -21.06
N CYS A 44 4.34 -4.20 -20.32
CA CYS A 44 4.00 -3.83 -18.95
C CYS A 44 3.90 -5.10 -18.10
N LEU A 45 4.70 -5.18 -17.05
CA LEU A 45 4.76 -6.31 -16.11
C LEU A 45 4.51 -5.80 -14.69
N VAL A 46 4.12 -6.69 -13.78
CA VAL A 46 4.24 -6.42 -12.34
C VAL A 46 5.70 -6.14 -12.00
N ASN A 47 5.97 -5.15 -11.14
CA ASN A 47 7.33 -4.79 -10.77
C ASN A 47 7.94 -5.72 -9.69
N ALA A 48 7.58 -7.00 -9.71
CA ALA A 48 8.06 -7.99 -8.77
C ALA A 48 8.45 -9.27 -9.52
N CYS A 49 9.76 -9.55 -9.53
CA CYS A 49 10.31 -10.79 -10.05
C CYS A 49 9.78 -12.00 -9.24
N PRO A 50 9.26 -13.07 -9.88
CA PRO A 50 8.72 -14.25 -9.19
C PRO A 50 9.69 -14.96 -8.24
N HIS A 51 11.00 -14.75 -8.42
CA HIS A 51 12.03 -15.38 -7.61
C HIS A 51 12.14 -14.80 -6.18
N GLN A 52 12.52 -13.53 -6.05
CA GLN A 52 12.76 -12.88 -4.76
C GLN A 52 12.04 -11.52 -4.65
N GLY A 53 11.11 -11.22 -5.55
CA GLY A 53 10.41 -9.93 -5.57
C GLY A 53 11.25 -8.77 -6.11
N GLY A 54 12.35 -9.06 -6.81
CA GLY A 54 13.24 -8.03 -7.35
C GLY A 54 12.52 -7.05 -8.29
N PRO A 55 12.86 -5.75 -8.24
CA PRO A 55 12.19 -4.69 -8.98
C PRO A 55 12.59 -4.71 -10.46
N LEU A 56 11.77 -5.34 -11.29
CA LEU A 56 12.04 -5.48 -12.73
C LEU A 56 12.17 -4.13 -13.45
N GLY A 57 11.46 -3.10 -12.97
CA GLY A 57 11.49 -1.72 -13.44
C GLY A 57 12.84 -1.02 -13.25
N GLU A 58 13.68 -1.54 -12.35
CA GLU A 58 15.06 -1.10 -12.12
C GLU A 58 16.09 -1.98 -12.86
N GLY A 59 15.61 -2.91 -13.68
CA GLY A 59 16.45 -3.80 -14.48
C GLY A 59 17.06 -3.12 -15.71
N SER A 60 17.49 -3.95 -16.65
CA SER A 60 18.06 -3.53 -17.93
C SER A 60 17.46 -4.37 -19.08
N ILE A 61 17.50 -3.86 -20.31
CA ILE A 61 17.26 -4.69 -21.50
C ILE A 61 18.61 -5.05 -22.13
N GLU A 62 18.95 -6.33 -22.10
CA GLU A 62 20.23 -6.88 -22.57
C GLU A 62 19.98 -8.00 -23.58
N GLY A 63 20.55 -7.88 -24.79
CA GLY A 63 20.31 -8.88 -25.85
C GLY A 63 18.83 -9.05 -26.23
N GLY A 64 18.00 -8.03 -25.98
CA GLY A 64 16.54 -8.07 -26.20
C GLY A 64 15.74 -8.67 -25.04
N TRP A 65 16.39 -9.06 -23.94
CA TRP A 65 15.77 -9.60 -22.74
C TRP A 65 15.73 -8.59 -21.62
N LEU A 66 14.63 -8.53 -20.87
CA LEU A 66 14.55 -7.79 -19.62
C LEU A 66 15.27 -8.59 -18.53
N ARG A 67 16.33 -8.02 -17.96
CA ARG A 67 17.16 -8.63 -16.92
C ARG A 67 16.83 -8.07 -15.55
N CYS A 68 16.48 -8.96 -14.61
CA CYS A 68 16.22 -8.60 -13.22
C CYS A 68 17.50 -8.11 -12.52
N PRO A 69 17.48 -6.97 -11.82
CA PRO A 69 18.70 -6.36 -11.26
C PRO A 69 19.28 -7.14 -10.08
N TRP A 70 18.49 -7.97 -9.40
CA TRP A 70 18.95 -8.67 -8.20
C TRP A 70 19.74 -9.94 -8.50
N HIS A 71 19.31 -10.72 -9.50
CA HIS A 71 19.87 -12.06 -9.74
C HIS A 71 20.16 -12.35 -11.22
N GLY A 72 19.99 -11.34 -12.09
CA GLY A 72 20.36 -11.44 -13.51
C GLY A 72 19.45 -12.32 -14.36
N TYR A 73 18.27 -12.67 -13.86
CA TYR A 73 17.34 -13.54 -14.58
C TYR A 73 16.61 -12.80 -15.70
N ASP A 74 16.45 -13.46 -16.84
CA ASP A 74 15.94 -12.88 -18.08
C ASP A 74 14.46 -13.19 -18.30
N TYR A 75 13.71 -12.17 -18.74
CA TYR A 75 12.31 -12.27 -19.10
C TYR A 75 12.06 -11.57 -20.44
N SER A 76 11.05 -12.03 -21.18
CA SER A 76 10.60 -11.30 -22.36
C SER A 76 10.09 -9.92 -21.92
N PRO A 77 10.60 -8.81 -22.49
CA PRO A 77 10.16 -7.47 -22.10
C PRO A 77 8.66 -7.25 -22.39
N LYS A 78 8.09 -7.93 -23.38
CA LYS A 78 6.68 -7.75 -23.79
C LYS A 78 5.67 -8.51 -22.94
N ASN A 79 6.02 -9.70 -22.45
CA ASN A 79 5.03 -10.60 -21.85
C ASN A 79 5.53 -11.35 -20.61
N GLY A 80 6.75 -11.05 -20.15
CA GLY A 80 7.32 -11.63 -18.94
C GLY A 80 7.76 -13.08 -19.08
N LYS A 81 7.50 -13.76 -20.20
CA LYS A 81 7.86 -15.19 -20.32
C LYS A 81 9.38 -15.37 -20.22
N PRO A 82 9.87 -16.23 -19.32
CA PRO A 82 11.30 -16.52 -19.24
C PRO A 82 11.75 -17.36 -20.45
N PRO A 83 13.07 -17.45 -20.72
CA PRO A 83 13.58 -18.37 -21.73
C PRO A 83 13.28 -19.83 -21.34
N PRO A 84 13.05 -20.74 -22.30
CA PRO A 84 12.96 -22.16 -22.00
C PRO A 84 14.21 -22.70 -21.29
N PRO A 85 14.09 -23.69 -20.39
CA PRO A 85 12.90 -24.49 -20.08
C PRO A 85 12.02 -23.94 -18.95
N PHE A 86 12.23 -22.69 -18.53
CA PHE A 86 11.60 -22.13 -17.34
C PHE A 86 10.16 -21.62 -17.62
N ASP A 87 9.34 -21.51 -16.57
CA ASP A 87 7.91 -21.19 -16.66
C ASP A 87 7.40 -20.16 -15.63
N ASP A 88 8.30 -19.63 -14.80
CA ASP A 88 8.03 -18.65 -13.76
C ASP A 88 7.99 -17.21 -14.32
N ALA A 89 6.88 -16.86 -14.98
CA ALA A 89 6.70 -15.53 -15.54
C ALA A 89 6.06 -14.54 -14.53
N PRO A 90 6.58 -13.30 -14.40
CA PRO A 90 5.80 -12.22 -13.78
C PRO A 90 4.48 -11.99 -14.53
N ALA A 91 3.47 -11.49 -13.81
CA ALA A 91 2.21 -11.10 -14.43
C ALA A 91 2.45 -10.00 -15.48
N ALA A 92 1.86 -10.17 -16.66
CA ALA A 92 1.94 -9.23 -17.77
C ALA A 92 0.56 -8.63 -18.09
N TYR A 93 0.57 -7.33 -18.36
CA TYR A 93 -0.60 -6.52 -18.69
C TYR A 93 -0.62 -6.19 -20.17
N ARG A 94 -1.83 -6.06 -20.74
CA ARG A 94 -1.97 -5.64 -22.15
C ARG A 94 -1.57 -4.17 -22.25
N THR A 95 -0.73 -3.87 -23.23
CA THR A 95 -0.33 -2.50 -23.55
C THR A 95 -1.00 -2.03 -24.84
N GLU A 96 -1.31 -0.75 -24.91
CA GLU A 96 -1.85 -0.08 -26.08
C GLU A 96 -1.15 1.27 -26.23
N VAL A 97 -0.69 1.59 -27.44
CA VAL A 97 -0.15 2.91 -27.76
C VAL A 97 -1.29 3.74 -28.33
N ARG A 98 -1.51 4.93 -27.76
CA ARG A 98 -2.50 5.92 -28.19
C ARG A 98 -1.78 7.20 -28.59
N ASP A 99 -2.51 8.14 -29.18
CA ASP A 99 -1.96 9.39 -29.72
C ASP A 99 -1.19 10.21 -28.67
N ASP A 100 -1.57 10.10 -27.40
CA ASP A 100 -1.00 10.87 -26.30
C ASP A 100 -0.08 10.07 -25.38
N GLY A 101 0.08 8.75 -25.57
CA GLY A 101 0.98 7.96 -24.72
C GLY A 101 0.71 6.46 -24.72
N VAL A 102 1.38 5.76 -23.81
CA VAL A 102 1.31 4.31 -23.64
C VAL A 102 0.39 3.98 -22.48
N TYR A 103 -0.51 3.03 -22.69
CA TYR A 103 -1.51 2.61 -21.71
C TYR A 103 -1.35 1.14 -21.36
N ALA A 104 -1.70 0.76 -20.14
CA ALA A 104 -1.88 -0.62 -19.73
C ALA A 104 -3.29 -0.89 -19.22
N ALA A 105 -3.81 -2.08 -19.54
CA ALA A 105 -5.06 -2.61 -19.01
C ALA A 105 -4.78 -3.31 -17.67
N LEU A 106 -5.03 -2.60 -16.57
CA LEU A 106 -4.89 -3.11 -15.21
C LEU A 106 -6.25 -3.63 -14.70
N PRO A 107 -6.28 -4.69 -13.87
CA PRO A 107 -7.49 -5.10 -13.20
C PRO A 107 -8.13 -3.92 -12.45
N VAL A 108 -9.45 -3.77 -12.52
CA VAL A 108 -10.14 -2.76 -11.70
C VAL A 108 -9.94 -3.12 -10.23
N GLU A 109 -9.40 -2.17 -9.47
CA GLU A 109 -9.24 -2.33 -8.02
C GLU A 109 -10.63 -2.57 -7.42
N ARG A 110 -10.77 -3.69 -6.70
CA ARG A 110 -12.04 -4.02 -6.08
C ARG A 110 -12.24 -3.12 -4.88
N PRO A 111 -13.47 -2.59 -4.68
CA PRO A 111 -13.80 -1.93 -3.43
C PRO A 111 -13.47 -2.84 -2.26
N ARG A 112 -12.91 -2.28 -1.19
CA ARG A 112 -12.70 -3.03 0.05
C ARG A 112 -14.03 -3.64 0.51
N ASP A 113 -14.00 -4.89 0.93
CA ASP A 113 -15.15 -5.49 1.58
C ASP A 113 -15.36 -4.84 2.95
N ARG A 114 -16.62 -4.80 3.41
CA ARG A 114 -16.94 -4.34 4.76
C ARG A 114 -16.44 -5.35 5.77
N THR A 115 -15.72 -4.87 6.79
CA THR A 115 -15.09 -5.67 7.84
C THR A 115 -15.64 -5.31 9.22
N VAL A 116 -15.30 -6.11 10.23
CA VAL A 116 -15.58 -5.77 11.64
C VAL A 116 -14.84 -4.50 12.07
N SER A 117 -13.66 -4.25 11.51
CA SER A 117 -12.89 -3.02 11.76
C SER A 117 -13.65 -1.77 11.33
N ASP A 118 -14.45 -1.83 10.27
CA ASP A 118 -15.32 -0.72 9.89
C ASP A 118 -16.37 -0.43 10.94
N VAL A 119 -17.03 -1.47 11.43
CA VAL A 119 -18.05 -1.33 12.48
C VAL A 119 -17.44 -0.72 13.75
N LEU A 120 -16.22 -1.13 14.10
CA LEU A 120 -15.49 -0.54 15.24
C LEU A 120 -15.25 0.95 15.03
N VAL A 121 -14.73 1.36 13.86
CA VAL A 121 -14.44 2.77 13.56
C VAL A 121 -15.73 3.60 13.44
N GLU A 122 -16.77 3.09 12.78
CA GLU A 122 -18.11 3.71 12.72
C GLU A 122 -18.66 3.95 14.14
N THR A 123 -18.49 2.98 15.03
CA THR A 123 -18.92 3.11 16.44
C THR A 123 -18.09 4.16 17.18
N MET A 124 -16.78 4.21 16.97
CA MET A 124 -15.92 5.25 17.55
C MET A 124 -16.34 6.65 17.10
N VAL A 125 -16.58 6.84 15.81
CA VAL A 125 -17.06 8.12 15.26
C VAL A 125 -18.42 8.47 15.86
N ALA A 126 -19.34 7.50 15.99
CA ALA A 126 -20.63 7.72 16.64
C ALA A 126 -20.52 8.09 18.13
N TRP A 127 -19.44 7.68 18.82
CA TRP A 127 -19.10 8.11 20.17
C TRP A 127 -18.40 9.47 20.24
N GLY A 128 -18.19 10.14 19.11
CA GLY A 128 -17.57 11.45 19.01
C GLY A 128 -16.04 11.43 18.92
N VAL A 129 -15.42 10.28 18.62
CA VAL A 129 -13.98 10.22 18.37
C VAL A 129 -13.66 10.95 17.07
N THR A 130 -12.98 12.08 17.18
CA THR A 130 -12.51 12.87 16.03
C THR A 130 -11.02 12.68 15.74
N HIS A 131 -10.24 12.19 16.72
CA HIS A 131 -8.78 12.05 16.64
C HIS A 131 -8.32 10.65 17.07
N VAL A 132 -7.49 10.04 16.22
CA VAL A 132 -6.91 8.71 16.45
C VAL A 132 -5.39 8.78 16.33
N PHE A 133 -4.68 8.44 17.40
CA PHE A 133 -3.21 8.43 17.46
C PHE A 133 -2.69 7.00 17.41
N GLY A 134 -1.73 6.65 16.55
CA GLY A 134 -1.27 5.26 16.57
C GLY A 134 -0.12 4.89 15.67
N MET A 135 0.24 3.61 15.77
CA MET A 135 1.22 2.95 14.93
C MET A 135 0.56 1.77 14.20
N VAL A 136 0.72 1.75 12.89
CA VAL A 136 0.29 0.65 12.03
C VAL A 136 1.31 -0.49 12.08
N GLY A 137 0.81 -1.72 12.16
CA GLY A 137 1.63 -2.91 11.93
C GLY A 137 0.79 -4.19 11.84
N HIS A 138 1.44 -5.33 11.64
CA HIS A 138 0.79 -6.55 11.14
C HIS A 138 -0.48 -6.98 11.89
N SER A 139 -0.50 -6.86 13.22
CA SER A 139 -1.65 -7.29 14.05
C SER A 139 -2.80 -6.29 14.15
N ASN A 140 -2.72 -5.14 13.45
CA ASN A 140 -3.80 -4.14 13.42
C ASN A 140 -4.12 -3.61 12.01
N LEU A 141 -3.63 -4.25 10.94
CA LEU A 141 -3.76 -3.77 9.56
C LEU A 141 -5.22 -3.50 9.15
N GLY A 142 -6.16 -4.40 9.49
CA GLY A 142 -7.58 -4.21 9.19
C GLY A 142 -8.18 -3.00 9.90
N PHE A 143 -7.77 -2.75 11.15
CA PHE A 143 -8.19 -1.55 11.89
C PHE A 143 -7.58 -0.28 11.30
N ALA A 144 -6.29 -0.30 10.97
CA ALA A 144 -5.62 0.82 10.32
C ALA A 144 -6.25 1.17 8.97
N ASP A 145 -6.63 0.18 8.17
CA ASP A 145 -7.33 0.42 6.90
C ASP A 145 -8.73 1.03 7.09
N ALA A 146 -9.48 0.57 8.10
CA ALA A 146 -10.78 1.17 8.44
C ALA A 146 -10.63 2.63 8.90
N VAL A 147 -9.61 2.95 9.70
CA VAL A 147 -9.28 4.32 10.11
C VAL A 147 -8.92 5.18 8.90
N ARG A 148 -8.07 4.69 7.99
CA ARG A 148 -7.73 5.37 6.73
C ARG A 148 -8.97 5.66 5.89
N ALA A 149 -9.88 4.68 5.77
CA ALA A 149 -11.12 4.84 5.03
C ALA A 149 -12.06 5.87 5.68
N ALA A 150 -12.10 5.97 7.00
CA ALA A 150 -12.88 6.98 7.72
C ALA A 150 -12.27 8.38 7.59
N GLU A 151 -10.94 8.50 7.67
CA GLU A 151 -10.22 9.75 7.42
C GLU A 151 -10.46 10.27 6.00
N ALA A 152 -10.42 9.40 4.98
CA ALA A 152 -10.72 9.78 3.60
C ALA A 152 -12.14 10.32 3.40
N ARG A 153 -13.09 9.95 4.27
CA ARG A 153 -14.46 10.52 4.28
C ARG A 153 -14.57 11.80 5.09
N GLY A 154 -13.55 12.17 5.85
CA GLY A 154 -13.55 13.31 6.77
C GLY A 154 -14.21 13.05 8.11
N ASP A 155 -14.43 11.78 8.49
CA ASP A 155 -15.13 11.41 9.73
C ASP A 155 -14.24 11.59 10.98
N LEU A 156 -12.93 11.44 10.82
CA LEU A 156 -11.91 11.57 11.88
C LEU A 156 -10.56 11.95 11.27
N THR A 157 -9.57 12.27 12.10
CA THR A 157 -8.18 12.52 11.70
C THR A 157 -7.26 11.47 12.33
N TYR A 158 -6.40 10.88 11.51
CA TYR A 158 -5.35 9.96 11.96
C TYR A 158 -4.01 10.68 12.13
N ILE A 159 -3.39 10.46 13.28
CA ILE A 159 -2.07 11.02 13.61
C ILE A 159 -1.10 9.86 13.83
N GLY A 160 -0.27 9.62 12.81
CA GLY A 160 0.80 8.63 12.89
C GLY A 160 1.88 9.05 13.86
N ILE A 161 2.20 8.15 14.80
CA ILE A 161 3.30 8.36 15.77
C ILE A 161 4.46 7.39 15.50
N ARG A 162 5.61 7.62 16.17
CA ARG A 162 6.82 6.78 16.05
C ARG A 162 7.08 5.87 17.25
N HIS A 163 6.34 6.04 18.33
CA HIS A 163 6.40 5.21 19.52
C HIS A 163 5.02 5.16 20.18
N GLU A 164 4.55 3.99 20.59
CA GLU A 164 3.16 3.80 21.04
C GLU A 164 2.87 4.57 22.34
N GLY A 165 3.86 4.69 23.23
CA GLY A 165 3.74 5.57 24.39
C GLY A 165 3.41 7.02 24.03
N ALA A 166 3.93 7.54 22.91
CA ALA A 166 3.56 8.87 22.43
C ALA A 166 2.09 8.91 21.96
N ALA A 167 1.56 7.81 21.43
CA ALA A 167 0.15 7.70 21.06
C ALA A 167 -0.77 7.86 22.27
N SER A 168 -0.49 7.10 23.35
CA SER A 168 -1.32 7.15 24.55
C SER A 168 -1.17 8.46 25.33
N PHE A 169 0.03 9.05 25.36
CA PHE A 169 0.20 10.41 25.92
C PHE A 169 -0.52 11.48 25.10
N ALA A 170 -0.48 11.41 23.77
CA ALA A 170 -1.18 12.37 22.92
C ALA A 170 -2.70 12.27 23.08
N ALA A 171 -3.24 11.05 23.10
CA ALA A 171 -4.67 10.84 23.36
C ALA A 171 -5.07 11.32 24.77
N CYS A 172 -4.24 11.05 25.78
CA CYS A 172 -4.44 11.55 27.13
C CYS A 172 -4.45 13.09 27.18
N ALA A 173 -3.46 13.74 26.57
CA ALA A 173 -3.38 15.19 26.49
C ALA A 173 -4.59 15.79 25.76
N TYR A 174 -5.03 15.16 24.66
CA TYR A 174 -6.23 15.57 23.94
C TYR A 174 -7.46 15.53 24.86
N GLY A 175 -7.68 14.41 25.56
CA GLY A 175 -8.81 14.27 26.49
C GLY A 175 -8.75 15.26 27.65
N LYS A 176 -7.56 15.57 28.17
CA LYS A 176 -7.37 16.60 29.23
C LYS A 176 -7.70 18.01 28.76
N LEU A 177 -7.32 18.35 27.52
CA LEU A 177 -7.46 19.70 26.98
C LEU A 177 -8.86 19.99 26.44
N THR A 178 -9.54 18.98 25.91
CA THR A 178 -10.83 19.13 25.21
C THR A 178 -12.01 18.62 26.03
N GLY A 179 -11.79 17.66 26.92
CA GLY A 179 -12.86 16.88 27.54
C GLY A 179 -13.52 15.85 26.59
N GLU A 180 -13.06 15.77 25.34
CA GLU A 180 -13.58 14.86 24.31
C GLU A 180 -12.78 13.55 24.27
N LEU A 181 -13.44 12.47 23.83
CA LEU A 181 -12.82 11.15 23.72
C LEU A 181 -11.82 11.12 22.56
N ALA A 182 -10.56 10.82 22.86
CA ALA A 182 -9.55 10.48 21.86
C ALA A 182 -9.23 8.98 21.88
N ALA A 183 -8.88 8.44 20.72
CA ALA A 183 -8.45 7.05 20.61
C ALA A 183 -6.94 6.94 20.37
N CYS A 184 -6.33 5.89 20.90
CA CYS A 184 -5.00 5.46 20.49
C CYS A 184 -4.98 3.97 20.15
N PHE A 185 -4.08 3.56 19.24
CA PHE A 185 -3.94 2.15 18.89
C PHE A 185 -2.49 1.72 18.65
N ALA A 186 -2.24 0.43 18.85
CA ALA A 186 -0.94 -0.20 18.70
C ALA A 186 -1.04 -1.65 18.19
N ILE A 187 0.09 -2.24 17.83
CA ILE A 187 0.22 -3.67 17.54
C ILE A 187 0.24 -4.49 18.83
N ALA A 188 -0.08 -5.77 18.71
CA ALA A 188 0.07 -6.76 19.77
C ALA A 188 1.49 -6.77 20.41
N GLY A 189 1.58 -7.26 21.64
CA GLY A 189 2.85 -7.44 22.34
C GLY A 189 3.45 -6.09 22.77
N PRO A 190 4.70 -5.76 22.37
CA PRO A 190 5.41 -4.59 22.86
C PRO A 190 4.64 -3.29 22.58
N GLY A 191 3.95 -3.18 21.44
CA GLY A 191 3.18 -1.99 21.09
C GLY A 191 2.08 -1.70 22.11
N SER A 192 1.26 -2.70 22.44
CA SER A 192 0.20 -2.58 23.45
C SER A 192 0.75 -2.30 24.85
N THR A 193 1.85 -2.93 25.25
CA THR A 193 2.46 -2.65 26.56
C THR A 193 3.04 -1.25 26.64
N ASN A 194 3.56 -0.72 25.53
CA ASN A 194 4.08 0.65 25.45
C ASN A 194 2.98 1.71 25.62
N LEU A 195 1.70 1.38 25.36
CA LEU A 195 0.59 2.30 25.64
C LEU A 195 0.38 2.52 27.14
N LEU A 196 0.73 1.56 27.99
CA LEU A 196 0.32 1.50 29.40
C LEU A 196 0.71 2.75 30.21
N THR A 197 1.87 3.34 29.96
CA THR A 197 2.30 4.53 30.72
C THR A 197 1.37 5.73 30.49
N GLY A 198 1.02 6.03 29.24
CA GLY A 198 0.07 7.10 28.93
C GLY A 198 -1.37 6.77 29.35
N LEU A 199 -1.76 5.49 29.33
CA LEU A 199 -3.07 5.07 29.85
C LEU A 199 -3.15 5.16 31.38
N TYR A 200 -2.04 4.92 32.07
CA TYR A 200 -1.95 5.13 33.51
C TYR A 200 -2.10 6.62 33.85
N ASP A 201 -1.43 7.50 33.10
CA ASP A 201 -1.62 8.96 33.21
C ASP A 201 -3.09 9.37 32.98
N ALA A 202 -3.72 8.87 31.91
CA ALA A 202 -5.14 9.11 31.64
C ALA A 202 -6.04 8.63 32.78
N LYS A 203 -5.76 7.45 33.35
CA LYS A 203 -6.50 6.93 34.51
C LYS A 203 -6.37 7.84 35.73
N MET A 204 -5.17 8.32 36.03
CA MET A 204 -4.92 9.18 37.21
C MET A 204 -5.67 10.49 37.12
N ASP A 205 -5.74 11.07 35.92
CA ASP A 205 -6.38 12.37 35.67
C ASP A 205 -7.83 12.25 35.18
N ARG A 206 -8.36 11.02 35.09
CA ARG A 206 -9.69 10.70 34.56
C ARG A 206 -9.92 11.27 33.15
N ALA A 207 -8.87 11.30 32.33
CA ALA A 207 -8.94 11.75 30.95
C ALA A 207 -9.68 10.69 30.09
N PRO A 208 -10.62 11.10 29.21
CA PRO A 208 -11.34 10.18 28.33
C PRO A 208 -10.43 9.67 27.21
N VAL A 209 -9.96 8.43 27.32
CA VAL A 209 -9.10 7.78 26.31
C VAL A 209 -9.61 6.37 25.99
N LEU A 210 -9.72 6.05 24.70
CA LEU A 210 -9.97 4.70 24.20
C LEU A 210 -8.67 4.11 23.64
N ALA A 211 -8.20 2.99 24.20
CA ALA A 211 -7.04 2.27 23.69
C ALA A 211 -7.44 1.00 22.94
N LEU A 212 -6.90 0.82 21.74
CA LEU A 212 -7.14 -0.35 20.89
C LEU A 212 -5.84 -1.12 20.69
N SER A 213 -5.83 -2.37 21.15
CA SER A 213 -4.71 -3.28 21.02
C SER A 213 -4.96 -4.24 19.87
N GLY A 214 -4.05 -4.29 18.90
CA GLY A 214 -3.97 -5.43 17.98
C GLY A 214 -3.73 -6.72 18.75
N GLN A 215 -4.09 -7.86 18.14
CA GLN A 215 -3.85 -9.19 18.70
C GLN A 215 -3.64 -10.19 17.57
N VAL A 216 -2.84 -11.23 17.81
CA VAL A 216 -2.71 -12.39 16.91
C VAL A 216 -3.85 -13.38 17.16
N PRO A 217 -4.34 -14.10 16.14
CA PRO A 217 -5.37 -15.12 16.31
C PRO A 217 -5.01 -16.22 17.33
#